data_AF-A0A946MMG0-F1
#
_entry.id   AF-A0A946MMG0-F1
#
_cell.length_a   1.000
_cell.length_b   1.000
_cell.length_c   1.000
_cell.angle_alpha   90.00
_cell.angle_beta   90.00
_cell.angle_gamma   90.00
#
_symmetry.space_group_name_H-M   'P 1'
#
loop_
_entity.id
_entity.type
_entity.pdbx_description
1 polymer ?
#
loop_
_entity_poly.entity_id
_entity_poly.type
_entity_poly.pdbx_seq_one_letter_code
_entity_poly.pdbx_strand_id
1 'polypeptide(L)' 'MQLHDLAPAPGSRKNRKKVGRGPGSGMGKTSTRGH' A
#
# COMPACT_ATOMS: atom_id res chain seq x y z
N MET A 1 12.51 16.13 -21.00
CA MET A 1 12.21 15.39 -19.76
C MET A 1 13.37 15.57 -18.81
N GLN A 2 13.16 16.25 -17.70
CA GLN A 2 14.11 16.36 -16.61
C GLN A 2 13.78 15.32 -15.54
N LEU A 3 14.68 15.12 -14.56
CA LEU A 3 14.48 14.11 -13.51
C LEU A 3 13.17 14.33 -12.71
N HIS A 4 12.74 15.58 -12.53
CA HIS A 4 11.52 15.91 -11.79
C HIS A 4 10.23 15.69 -12.60
N ASP A 5 10.33 15.50 -13.92
CA ASP A 5 9.19 15.24 -14.81
C ASP A 5 8.86 13.74 -14.91
N LEU A 6 9.69 12.87 -14.32
CA LEU A 6 9.55 11.42 -14.44
C LEU A 6 8.36 10.91 -13.62
N ALA A 7 7.24 10.66 -14.30
CA ALA A 7 6.10 9.94 -13.73
C ALA A 7 6.06 8.49 -14.25
N PRO A 8 5.69 7.51 -13.41
CA PRO A 8 5.47 6.14 -13.88
C PRO A 8 4.19 6.05 -14.73
N ALA A 9 4.11 5.05 -15.60
CA ALA A 9 2.87 4.78 -16.33
C ALA A 9 1.69 4.55 -15.35
N PRO A 10 0.48 5.05 -15.64
CA PRO A 10 -0.68 4.87 -14.77
C PRO A 10 -0.91 3.40 -14.41
N GLY A 11 -1.07 3.10 -13.11
CA GLY A 11 -1.30 1.73 -12.62
C GLY A 11 -0.07 0.81 -12.54
N SER A 12 1.09 1.22 -13.06
CA SER A 12 2.31 0.40 -13.03
C SER A 12 2.87 0.17 -11.62
N ARG A 13 2.56 1.06 -10.66
CA ARG A 13 2.98 0.96 -9.26
C ARG A 13 1.77 0.80 -8.34
N LYS A 14 1.80 -0.24 -7.51
CA LYS A 14 0.80 -0.49 -6.46
C LYS A 14 1.46 -0.41 -5.09
N ASN A 15 0.77 0.17 -4.12
CA ASN A 15 1.25 0.22 -2.73
C ASN A 15 1.25 -1.19 -2.13
N ARG A 16 2.31 -1.56 -1.42
CA ARG A 16 2.36 -2.83 -0.69
C ARG A 16 1.36 -2.81 0.47
N LYS A 17 0.66 -3.93 0.66
CA LYS A 17 -0.19 -4.15 1.83
C LYS A 17 0.65 -4.06 3.11
N LYS A 18 0.22 -3.22 4.06
CA LYS A 18 0.85 -3.09 5.39
C LYS A 18 -0.09 -3.67 6.45
N VAL A 19 0.15 -4.92 6.82
CA VAL A 19 -0.69 -5.67 7.76
C VAL A 19 -0.35 -5.31 9.21
N GLY A 20 -1.34 -5.33 10.11
CA GLY A 20 -1.12 -5.10 11.55
C GLY A 20 -0.73 -3.66 11.89
N ARG A 21 -1.37 -2.67 11.24
CA ARG A 21 -1.13 -1.23 11.48
C ARG A 21 -2.39 -0.54 12.00
N GLY A 22 -3.01 -1.13 13.02
CA GLY A 22 -4.20 -0.61 13.68
C GLY A 22 -5.51 -0.81 12.91
N PRO A 23 -6.67 -0.56 13.54
CA PRO A 23 -7.98 -0.85 12.97
C PRO A 23 -8.27 -0.07 11.69
N GLY A 24 -7.84 1.20 11.60
CA GLY A 24 -8.01 2.02 10.40
C GLY A 24 -7.32 1.48 9.14
N SER A 25 -6.34 0.58 9.29
CA SER A 25 -5.73 -0.10 8.14
C SER A 25 -6.64 -1.17 7.50
N GLY A 26 -7.77 -1.52 8.13
CA GLY A 26 -8.64 -2.64 7.73
C GLY A 26 -8.02 -4.02 7.94
N MET A 27 -6.75 -4.10 8.33
CA MET A 27 -5.97 -5.34 8.49
C MET A 27 -5.26 -5.37 9.84
N GLY A 28 -5.72 -4.58 10.81
CA GLY A 28 -5.06 -4.37 12.10
C GLY A 28 -5.28 -5.51 13.09
N LYS A 29 -6.52 -5.90 13.34
CA LYS A 29 -6.92 -6.78 14.45
C LYS A 29 -6.21 -8.14 14.38
N THR A 30 -6.65 -8.97 13.45
CA THR A 30 -6.14 -10.34 13.32
C THR A 30 -4.95 -10.44 12.38
N SER A 31 -4.47 -9.30 11.87
CA SER A 31 -3.42 -9.28 10.85
C SER A 31 -3.72 -10.23 9.69
N THR A 32 -4.99 -10.29 9.28
CA THR A 32 -5.49 -11.17 8.22
C THR A 32 -5.29 -12.68 8.46
N ARG A 33 -5.14 -13.11 9.72
CA ARG A 33 -4.90 -14.52 10.10
C ARG A 33 -6.11 -15.26 10.67
N GLY A 34 -7.29 -14.66 10.67
CA GLY A 34 -8.50 -15.29 11.22
C GLY A 34 -8.69 -15.05 12.71
N HIS A 35 -9.62 -15.78 13.32
CA HIS A 35 -9.96 -15.65 14.75
C HIS A 35 -9.13 -16.59 15.61
#